data_AF-A0AAV9S4F0-F1
#
_entry.id   AF-A0AAV9S4F0-F1
#
_cell.length_a   1.000
_cell.length_b   1.000
_cell.length_c   1.000
_cell.angle_alpha   90.00
_cell.angle_beta   90.00
_cell.angle_gamma   90.00
#
_symmetry.space_group_name_H-M   'P 1'
#
loop_
_entity.id
_entity.type
_entity.pdbx_description
1 polymer ?
#
loop_
_entity_poly.entity_id
_entity_poly.type
_entity_poly.pdbx_seq_one_letter_code
_entity_poly.pdbx_strand_id
1 'polypeptide(L)'
;WKDLSCTLSNGLVSEGEFLDITEIKRQQAEDYECITHNGVAPPDQQKVRVTVNYPPMITDMKNMPANLGKTAILRCDAMAVPPATFEWYRDDHRPVENDNTLRIKNEKTRSLLLFTNVTEKHFGNYTCFASNRLGSSNASMLLFRPGALQGRGAGLHARMRASLCVWVSLAAVLLVKV
;
A
#
# COMPACT_ATOMS: atom_id res chain seq x y z
N TRP A 1 -5.25 12.87 -41.87
CA TRP A 1 -4.47 12.72 -40.63
C TRP A 1 -3.34 11.78 -40.96
N LYS A 2 -2.10 12.28 -41.04
CA LYS A 2 -0.98 11.50 -41.61
C LYS A 2 -0.26 10.69 -40.54
N ASP A 3 -0.02 11.25 -39.35
CA ASP A 3 0.70 10.55 -38.28
C ASP A 3 0.07 10.89 -36.91
N LEU A 4 -0.45 9.87 -36.21
CA LEU A 4 -0.84 9.94 -34.79
C LEU A 4 0.21 9.18 -33.99
N SER A 5 0.77 9.82 -32.96
CA SER A 5 1.77 9.19 -32.09
C SER A 5 1.45 9.46 -30.62
N CYS A 6 1.28 8.40 -29.84
CA CYS A 6 1.18 8.49 -28.39
C CYS A 6 2.55 8.30 -27.77
N THR A 7 3.01 9.24 -26.96
CA THR A 7 4.32 9.15 -26.28
C THR A 7 4.11 8.72 -24.83
N LEU A 8 4.77 7.63 -24.42
CA LEU A 8 4.90 7.20 -23.03
C LEU A 8 6.11 7.88 -22.39
N SER A 9 6.04 8.12 -21.08
CA SER A 9 7.11 8.72 -20.27
C SER A 9 8.43 7.93 -20.26
N ASN A 10 8.40 6.62 -20.55
CA ASN A 10 9.60 5.80 -20.75
C ASN A 10 10.22 5.95 -22.17
N GLY A 11 9.80 6.94 -22.95
CA GLY A 11 10.26 7.16 -24.32
C GLY A 11 9.74 6.15 -25.33
N LEU A 12 8.77 5.31 -24.93
CA LEU A 12 8.09 4.40 -25.86
C LEU A 12 7.06 5.23 -26.64
N VAL A 13 7.16 5.21 -27.96
CA VAL A 13 6.20 5.87 -28.86
C VAL A 13 5.37 4.77 -29.51
N SER A 14 4.05 4.85 -29.38
CA SER A 14 3.13 4.02 -30.17
C SER A 14 2.70 4.82 -31.39
N GLU A 15 3.03 4.32 -32.58
CA GLU A 15 2.56 4.87 -33.85
C GLU A 15 1.19 4.26 -34.18
N GLY A 16 0.16 5.10 -34.30
CA GLY A 16 -1.20 4.66 -34.58
C GLY A 16 -2.26 5.38 -33.74
N GLU A 17 -3.52 5.12 -34.09
CA GLU A 17 -4.68 5.75 -33.44
C GLU A 17 -4.94 5.28 -32.01
N PHE A 18 -4.43 4.09 -31.68
CA PHE A 18 -4.67 3.40 -30.42
C PHE A 18 -3.37 3.11 -29.69
N LEU A 19 -3.43 3.18 -28.36
CA LEU A 19 -2.36 2.75 -27.47
C LEU A 19 -2.86 1.58 -26.63
N ASP A 20 -2.36 0.38 -26.92
CA ASP A 20 -2.68 -0.82 -26.16
C ASP A 20 -1.60 -1.11 -25.11
N ILE A 21 -1.98 -1.06 -23.83
CA ILE A 21 -1.11 -1.38 -22.70
C ILE A 21 -1.61 -2.66 -22.05
N THR A 22 -0.89 -3.77 -22.30
CA THR A 22 -1.17 -5.07 -21.67
C THR A 22 -0.40 -5.21 -20.37
N GLU A 23 -0.98 -5.94 -19.40
CA GLU A 23 -0.37 -6.23 -18.09
C GLU A 23 0.19 -5.01 -17.34
N ILE A 24 -0.59 -3.92 -17.34
CA ILE A 24 -0.16 -2.63 -16.77
C ILE A 24 0.27 -2.75 -15.30
N LYS A 25 1.47 -2.24 -15.01
CA LYS A 25 2.08 -2.19 -13.67
C LYS A 25 1.77 -0.87 -12.98
N ARG A 26 1.90 -0.83 -11.65
CA ARG A 26 1.64 0.38 -10.84
C ARG A 26 2.49 1.58 -11.27
N GLN A 27 3.71 1.31 -11.74
CA GLN A 27 4.68 2.30 -12.20
C GLN A 27 4.28 2.96 -13.52
N GLN A 28 3.31 2.40 -14.26
CA GLN A 28 2.82 2.95 -15.53
C GLN A 28 1.57 3.83 -15.33
N ALA A 29 1.19 4.11 -14.08
CA ALA A 29 0.09 5.03 -13.75
C ALA A 29 0.55 6.48 -13.86
N GLU A 30 0.42 7.07 -15.05
CA GLU A 30 0.93 8.40 -15.36
C GLU A 30 -0.01 9.16 -16.32
N ASP A 31 0.37 10.40 -16.66
CA ASP A 31 -0.31 11.19 -17.69
C ASP A 31 0.33 10.88 -19.05
N TYR A 32 -0.47 10.32 -19.96
CA TYR A 32 -0.08 9.96 -21.33
C TYR A 32 -0.45 11.08 -22.28
N GLU A 33 0.38 11.34 -23.29
CA GLU A 33 0.17 12.41 -24.26
C GLU A 33 0.04 11.86 -25.67
N CYS A 34 -1.07 12.21 -26.31
CA CYS A 34 -1.33 11.94 -27.71
C CYS A 34 -0.99 13.18 -28.53
N ILE A 35 -0.11 13.02 -29.52
CA ILE A 35 0.35 14.09 -30.39
C ILE A 35 -0.05 13.75 -31.82
N THR A 36 -0.61 14.73 -32.52
CA THR A 36 -1.08 14.57 -33.90
C THR A 36 -0.40 15.62 -34.78
N HIS A 37 0.12 15.19 -35.93
CA HIS A 37 0.81 16.10 -36.85
C HIS A 37 0.31 15.90 -38.28
N ASN A 38 0.06 17.02 -38.97
CA ASN A 38 -0.39 17.02 -40.36
C ASN A 38 0.62 17.68 -41.32
N GLY A 39 1.79 18.14 -40.83
CA GLY A 39 2.82 18.79 -41.63
C GLY A 39 2.52 20.23 -42.04
N VAL A 40 1.40 20.81 -41.59
CA VAL A 40 0.94 22.16 -41.99
C VAL A 40 0.92 23.12 -40.81
N ALA A 41 0.39 22.67 -39.68
CA ALA A 41 0.29 23.43 -38.45
C ALA A 41 1.17 22.80 -37.35
N PRO A 42 1.45 23.56 -36.27
CA PRO A 42 2.02 22.96 -35.06
C PRO A 42 1.22 21.72 -34.63
N PRO A 43 1.89 20.68 -34.10
CA PRO A 43 1.21 19.47 -33.65
C PRO A 43 0.15 19.77 -32.59
N ASP A 44 -1.01 19.14 -32.71
CA ASP A 44 -2.05 19.18 -31.68
C ASP A 44 -1.77 18.11 -30.62
N GLN A 45 -2.03 18.42 -29.35
CA GLN A 45 -1.59 17.61 -28.22
C GLN A 45 -2.68 17.51 -27.16
N GLN A 46 -2.97 16.29 -26.71
CA GLN A 46 -3.95 16.02 -25.65
C GLN A 46 -3.40 15.06 -24.61
N LYS A 47 -3.61 15.39 -23.32
CA LYS A 47 -3.18 14.57 -22.19
C LYS A 47 -4.32 13.76 -21.61
N VAL A 48 -4.02 12.51 -21.22
CA VAL A 48 -4.94 11.57 -20.59
C VAL A 48 -4.28 10.97 -19.36
N ARG A 49 -4.92 11.09 -18.20
CA ARG A 49 -4.44 10.49 -16.95
C ARG A 49 -4.86 9.02 -16.86
N VAL A 50 -3.87 8.13 -16.74
CA VAL A 50 -4.11 6.70 -16.50
C VAL A 50 -3.80 6.39 -15.03
N THR A 51 -4.78 5.84 -14.32
CA THR A 51 -4.61 5.39 -12.93
C THR A 51 -4.70 3.87 -12.84
N VAL A 52 -3.70 3.23 -12.25
CA VAL A 52 -3.70 1.78 -12.03
C VAL A 52 -4.24 1.48 -10.64
N ASN A 53 -5.34 0.73 -10.60
CA ASN A 53 -5.98 0.28 -9.39
C ASN A 53 -5.29 -0.99 -8.84
N TYR A 54 -5.04 -1.05 -7.54
CA TYR A 54 -4.41 -2.20 -6.88
C TYR A 54 -4.88 -2.36 -5.42
N PRO A 55 -4.90 -3.60 -4.89
CA PRO A 55 -5.30 -3.86 -3.51
C PRO A 55 -4.29 -3.27 -2.51
N PRO A 56 -4.71 -3.03 -1.25
CA PRO A 56 -3.84 -2.42 -0.26
C PRO A 56 -2.59 -3.27 0.01
N MET A 57 -1.46 -2.60 0.21
CA MET A 57 -0.26 -3.20 0.79
C MET A 57 0.23 -2.33 1.95
N ILE A 58 0.39 -2.94 3.12
CA ILE A 58 1.02 -2.29 4.28
C ILE A 58 2.52 -2.17 4.01
N THR A 59 3.04 -0.96 4.17
CA THR A 59 4.42 -0.58 3.80
C THR A 59 5.27 -0.21 5.00
N ASP A 60 4.67 0.28 6.09
CA ASP A 60 5.38 0.56 7.34
C ASP A 60 4.49 0.27 8.55
N MET A 61 4.98 -0.59 9.43
CA MET A 61 4.35 -0.95 10.70
C MET A 61 5.42 -1.53 11.63
N LYS A 62 5.59 -0.97 12.83
CA LYS A 62 6.69 -1.31 13.74
C LYS A 62 6.23 -1.40 15.19
N ASN A 63 6.83 -2.30 15.95
CA ASN A 63 6.61 -2.41 17.39
C ASN A 63 6.98 -1.09 18.08
N MET A 64 6.17 -0.70 19.07
CA MET A 64 6.31 0.58 19.74
C MET A 64 6.53 0.39 21.24
N PRO A 65 7.65 0.90 21.81
CA PRO A 65 7.82 1.00 23.24
C PRO A 65 6.95 2.13 23.82
N ALA A 66 6.29 1.90 24.95
CA ALA A 66 5.51 2.93 25.64
C ALA A 66 5.63 2.84 27.17
N ASN A 67 5.66 4.01 27.81
CA ASN A 67 5.70 4.13 29.27
C ASN A 67 4.29 4.38 29.83
N LEU A 68 4.00 3.83 31.00
CA LEU A 68 2.76 4.11 31.73
C LEU A 68 2.57 5.60 31.98
N GLY A 69 1.33 6.09 31.90
CA GLY A 69 0.99 7.49 32.13
C GLY A 69 1.41 8.43 30.99
N LYS A 70 2.05 7.93 29.93
CA LYS A 70 2.51 8.73 28.79
C LYS A 70 1.64 8.49 27.56
N THR A 71 1.84 9.31 26.55
CA THR A 71 1.23 9.15 25.23
C THR A 71 2.00 8.12 24.40
N ALA A 72 1.30 7.39 23.52
CA ALA A 72 1.91 6.52 22.52
C ALA A 72 1.15 6.61 21.20
N ILE A 73 1.80 6.29 20.09
CA ILE A 73 1.20 6.31 18.75
C ILE A 73 1.63 5.04 18.03
N LEU A 74 0.64 4.24 17.61
CA LEU A 74 0.85 3.18 16.65
C LEU A 74 0.54 3.71 15.25
N ARG A 75 1.35 3.31 14.28
CA ARG A 75 1.26 3.80 12.89
C ARG A 75 1.23 2.62 11.92
N CYS A 76 0.29 2.70 10.98
CA CYS A 76 0.13 1.75 9.89
C CYS A 76 0.05 2.53 8.58
N ASP A 77 1.07 2.40 7.72
CA ASP A 77 1.09 3.02 6.40
C ASP A 77 0.74 1.98 5.34
N ALA A 78 -0.22 2.27 4.47
CA ALA A 78 -0.58 1.39 3.36
C ALA A 78 -0.74 2.15 2.05
N MET A 79 -0.24 1.55 0.97
CA MET A 79 -0.45 2.02 -0.40
C MET A 79 -1.62 1.26 -1.02
N ALA A 80 -2.60 1.97 -1.57
CA ALA A 80 -3.76 1.39 -2.23
C ALA A 80 -4.35 2.40 -3.24
N VAL A 81 -4.86 1.89 -4.36
CA VAL A 81 -5.68 2.68 -5.29
C VAL A 81 -6.90 1.85 -5.71
N PRO A 82 -8.14 2.28 -5.41
CA PRO A 82 -8.52 3.45 -4.62
C PRO A 82 -7.98 3.43 -3.18
N PRO A 83 -7.95 4.60 -2.48
CA PRO A 83 -7.48 4.69 -1.10
C PRO A 83 -8.13 3.66 -0.18
N ALA A 84 -7.36 3.12 0.75
CA ALA A 84 -7.84 2.09 1.67
C ALA A 84 -8.63 2.70 2.83
N THR A 85 -9.61 1.94 3.32
CA THR A 85 -10.19 2.10 4.65
C THR A 85 -9.37 1.34 5.67
N PHE A 86 -9.24 1.89 6.88
CA PHE A 86 -8.40 1.34 7.94
C PHE A 86 -9.21 1.02 9.19
N GLU A 87 -8.93 -0.16 9.75
CA GLU A 87 -9.52 -0.65 11.00
C GLU A 87 -8.41 -1.21 11.90
N TRP A 88 -8.56 -1.02 13.21
CA TRP A 88 -7.64 -1.54 14.21
C TRP A 88 -8.31 -2.62 15.03
N TYR A 89 -7.57 -3.68 15.30
CA TYR A 89 -7.99 -4.81 16.11
C TYR A 89 -6.94 -5.09 17.18
N ARG A 90 -7.38 -5.56 18.35
CA ARG A 90 -6.51 -6.00 19.44
C ARG A 90 -6.61 -7.50 19.65
N ASP A 91 -5.48 -8.11 19.98
CA ASP A 91 -5.35 -9.55 20.29
C ASP A 91 -5.96 -10.43 19.18
N ASP A 92 -7.00 -11.23 19.51
CA ASP A 92 -7.75 -12.14 18.63
C ASP A 92 -9.03 -11.50 18.06
N HIS A 93 -8.88 -10.44 17.25
CA HIS A 93 -9.97 -9.85 16.46
C HIS A 93 -11.02 -9.02 17.22
N ARG A 94 -10.69 -8.42 18.37
CA ARG A 94 -11.58 -7.40 18.96
C ARG A 94 -11.39 -6.04 18.27
N PRO A 95 -12.44 -5.43 17.69
CA PRO A 95 -12.33 -4.08 17.13
C PRO A 95 -11.89 -3.08 18.19
N VAL A 96 -10.97 -2.19 17.82
CA VAL A 96 -10.59 -1.05 18.65
C VAL A 96 -11.50 0.12 18.30
N GLU A 97 -12.16 0.66 19.31
CA GLU A 97 -13.03 1.83 19.17
C GLU A 97 -12.40 3.04 19.88
N ASN A 98 -12.90 4.23 19.53
CA ASN A 98 -12.49 5.46 20.21
C ASN A 98 -13.04 5.46 21.65
N ASP A 99 -12.20 5.84 22.61
CA ASP A 99 -12.61 6.07 23.99
C ASP A 99 -11.89 7.31 24.58
N ASN A 100 -11.96 7.49 25.91
CA ASN A 100 -11.31 8.63 26.57
C ASN A 100 -9.77 8.58 26.52
N THR A 101 -9.20 7.40 26.27
CA THR A 101 -7.76 7.11 26.27
C THR A 101 -7.19 6.74 24.90
N LEU A 102 -8.06 6.40 23.93
CA LEU A 102 -7.73 5.89 22.60
C LEU A 102 -8.45 6.69 21.52
N ARG A 103 -7.71 7.13 20.50
CA ARG A 103 -8.29 7.72 19.30
C ARG A 103 -7.69 7.14 18.02
N ILE A 104 -8.53 6.83 17.05
CA ILE A 104 -8.14 6.42 15.69
C ILE A 104 -8.20 7.65 14.79
N LYS A 105 -7.13 7.89 14.03
CA LYS A 105 -7.07 8.91 12.98
C LYS A 105 -6.71 8.25 11.67
N ASN A 106 -7.70 8.17 10.77
CA ASN A 106 -7.53 7.62 9.43
C ASN A 106 -7.22 8.73 8.41
N GLU A 107 -6.24 8.48 7.56
CA GLU A 107 -5.80 9.29 6.44
C GLU A 107 -5.78 8.42 5.16
N LYS A 108 -5.58 9.01 3.98
CA LYS A 108 -5.68 8.28 2.70
C LYS A 108 -4.72 7.09 2.58
N THR A 109 -3.53 7.20 3.18
CA THR A 109 -2.44 6.21 3.05
C THR A 109 -1.90 5.76 4.41
N ARG A 110 -2.58 6.13 5.49
CA ARG A 110 -2.11 5.91 6.86
C ARG A 110 -3.26 5.84 7.84
N SER A 111 -3.11 5.03 8.88
CA SER A 111 -3.89 5.12 10.10
C SER A 111 -3.00 5.24 11.33
N LEU A 112 -3.43 6.07 12.28
CA LEU A 112 -2.80 6.27 13.57
C LEU A 112 -3.75 5.83 14.69
N LEU A 113 -3.27 4.99 15.60
CA LEU A 113 -3.94 4.71 16.88
C LEU A 113 -3.19 5.44 17.99
N LEU A 114 -3.82 6.47 18.55
CA LEU A 114 -3.26 7.39 19.52
C LEU A 114 -3.71 7.02 20.93
N PHE A 115 -2.76 6.94 21.85
CA PHE A 115 -2.98 6.70 23.27
C PHE A 115 -2.67 8.00 24.01
N THR A 116 -3.63 8.57 24.75
CA THR A 116 -3.42 9.80 25.53
C THR A 116 -2.84 9.52 26.90
N ASN A 117 -3.19 8.38 27.49
CA ASN A 117 -2.67 7.89 28.76
C ASN A 117 -2.52 6.36 28.71
N VAL A 118 -1.28 5.88 28.57
CA VAL A 118 -0.97 4.45 28.52
C VAL A 118 -1.14 3.81 29.90
N THR A 119 -1.92 2.74 29.97
CA THR A 119 -2.16 1.95 31.18
C THR A 119 -1.79 0.49 30.89
N GLU A 120 -1.69 -0.35 31.92
CA GLU A 120 -1.32 -1.77 31.76
C GLU A 120 -2.24 -2.52 30.76
N LYS A 121 -3.53 -2.14 30.69
CA LYS A 121 -4.51 -2.74 29.76
C LYS A 121 -4.24 -2.44 28.27
N HIS A 122 -3.36 -1.47 27.98
CA HIS A 122 -3.07 -1.05 26.61
C HIS A 122 -1.94 -1.87 25.97
N PHE A 123 -1.03 -2.45 26.76
CA PHE A 123 0.04 -3.28 26.21
C PHE A 123 -0.53 -4.55 25.58
N GLY A 124 0.03 -4.94 24.44
CA GLY A 124 -0.49 -6.07 23.66
C GLY A 124 -0.25 -5.94 22.16
N ASN A 125 -0.78 -6.90 21.42
CA ASN A 125 -0.67 -6.96 19.97
C ASN A 125 -1.84 -6.19 19.32
N TYR A 126 -1.51 -5.34 18.35
CA TYR A 126 -2.47 -4.56 17.57
C TYR A 126 -2.32 -4.89 16.10
N THR A 127 -3.42 -5.25 15.46
CA THR A 127 -3.48 -5.56 14.03
C THR A 127 -4.18 -4.43 13.30
N CYS A 128 -3.51 -3.88 12.29
CA CYS A 128 -4.09 -2.92 11.36
C CYS A 128 -4.61 -3.68 10.15
N PHE A 129 -5.85 -3.43 9.76
CA PHE A 129 -6.46 -3.92 8.53
C PHE A 129 -6.65 -2.75 7.57
N ALA A 130 -6.12 -2.88 6.35
CA ALA A 130 -6.33 -1.94 5.26
C ALA A 130 -7.12 -2.64 4.15
N SER A 131 -8.25 -2.06 3.73
CA SER A 131 -9.16 -2.66 2.75
C SER A 131 -9.57 -1.68 1.66
N ASN A 132 -9.73 -2.15 0.43
CA ASN A 132 -10.40 -1.43 -0.64
C ASN A 132 -11.24 -2.41 -1.49
N ARG A 133 -11.89 -1.92 -2.54
CA ARG A 133 -12.75 -2.73 -3.42
C ARG A 133 -12.06 -3.90 -4.14
N LEU A 134 -10.73 -3.98 -4.12
CA LEU A 134 -9.93 -5.00 -4.81
C LEU A 134 -9.34 -6.03 -3.85
N GLY A 135 -9.40 -5.79 -2.54
CA GLY A 135 -8.85 -6.71 -1.55
C GLY A 135 -8.49 -6.04 -0.24
N SER A 136 -7.78 -6.79 0.61
CA SER A 136 -7.34 -6.32 1.92
C SER A 136 -5.92 -6.81 2.25
N SER A 137 -5.29 -6.13 3.19
CA SER A 137 -3.99 -6.48 3.77
C SER A 137 -4.01 -6.16 5.26
N ASN A 138 -3.30 -6.96 6.05
CA ASN A 138 -3.16 -6.73 7.49
C ASN A 138 -1.73 -6.98 7.95
N ALA A 139 -1.37 -6.34 9.06
CA ALA A 139 -0.11 -6.52 9.75
C ALA A 139 -0.30 -6.23 11.23
N SER A 140 0.53 -6.84 12.07
CA SER A 140 0.45 -6.72 13.52
C SER A 140 1.70 -6.07 14.09
N MET A 141 1.54 -5.33 15.19
CA MET A 141 2.63 -4.74 15.97
C MET A 141 2.38 -4.88 17.46
N LEU A 142 3.48 -4.94 18.21
CA LEU A 142 3.45 -4.99 19.66
C LEU A 142 3.61 -3.61 20.28
N LEU A 143 2.67 -3.20 21.12
CA LEU A 143 2.84 -2.11 22.08
C LEU A 143 3.38 -2.72 23.39
N PHE A 144 4.60 -2.38 23.78
CA PHE A 144 5.28 -3.02 24.92
C PHE A 144 5.92 -2.00 25.85
N ARG A 145 6.12 -2.41 27.11
CA ARG A 145 6.84 -1.61 28.09
C ARG A 145 8.35 -1.68 27.85
N PRO A 146 9.09 -0.55 27.81
CA PRO A 146 10.54 -0.55 27.80
C PRO A 146 11.12 -1.42 28.91
N GLY A 147 12.09 -2.28 28.58
CA GLY A 147 12.71 -3.21 29.52
C GLY A 147 12.03 -4.57 29.67
N ALA A 148 10.82 -4.79 29.12
CA ALA A 148 10.15 -6.08 29.16
C ALA A 148 10.81 -7.17 28.29
N LEU A 149 11.67 -6.78 27.33
CA LEU A 149 12.40 -7.69 26.43
C LEU A 149 13.80 -8.10 26.93
N GLN A 150 14.26 -7.60 28.09
CA GLN A 150 15.63 -7.86 28.58
C GLN A 150 15.80 -9.23 29.30
N GLY A 151 14.75 -10.07 29.35
CA GLY A 151 14.72 -11.23 30.26
C GLY A 151 14.84 -12.63 29.66
N ARG A 152 14.81 -12.82 28.33
CA ARG A 152 14.87 -14.18 27.73
C ARG A 152 15.54 -14.17 26.35
N GLY A 153 16.75 -14.71 26.25
CA GLY A 153 17.31 -15.25 25.00
C GLY A 153 18.42 -14.46 24.34
N ALA A 154 19.55 -14.25 25.04
CA ALA A 154 20.84 -14.12 24.35
C ALA A 154 21.26 -15.51 23.85
N GLY A 155 21.09 -15.78 22.56
CA GLY A 155 21.61 -16.98 21.91
C GLY A 155 20.61 -17.64 20.97
N LEU A 156 20.58 -17.20 19.71
CA LEU A 156 20.29 -18.03 18.54
C LEU A 156 20.78 -17.26 17.30
N HIS A 157 21.98 -17.60 16.84
CA HIS A 157 22.38 -17.35 15.46
C HIS A 157 21.43 -18.16 14.56
N ALA A 158 20.32 -17.54 14.16
CA ALA A 158 19.48 -18.06 13.09
C ALA A 158 20.30 -17.98 11.80
N ARG A 159 20.81 -19.12 11.34
CA ARG A 159 21.32 -19.26 9.97
C ARG A 159 20.16 -18.97 9.02
N MET A 160 20.19 -17.80 8.40
CA MET A 160 19.20 -17.41 7.39
C MET A 160 19.42 -18.28 6.15
N ARG A 161 18.62 -19.33 5.99
CA ARG A 161 18.50 -20.02 4.70
C ARG A 161 17.61 -19.15 3.82
N ALA A 162 18.22 -18.46 2.86
CA ALA A 162 17.49 -17.84 1.76
C ALA A 162 16.83 -18.95 0.93
N SER A 163 15.52 -19.17 1.08
CA SER A 163 14.74 -19.84 0.05
C SER A 163 14.42 -18.81 -1.02
N LEU A 164 15.04 -18.96 -2.18
CA LEU A 164 14.60 -18.33 -3.41
C LEU A 164 13.17 -18.82 -3.70
N CYS A 165 12.16 -18.00 -3.41
CA CYS A 165 10.82 -18.20 -3.98
C CYS A 165 10.91 -17.89 -5.48
N VAL A 166 11.04 -18.94 -6.29
CA VAL A 166 10.82 -18.87 -7.72
C VAL A 166 9.32 -18.69 -7.91
N TRP A 167 8.89 -17.48 -8.27
CA TRP A 167 7.53 -17.26 -8.75
C TRP A 167 7.41 -17.88 -10.15
N VAL A 168 6.80 -19.05 -10.25
CA VAL A 168 6.30 -19.55 -11.53
C VAL A 168 5.02 -18.76 -11.82
N SER A 169 5.10 -17.78 -12.73
CA SER A 169 3.91 -17.15 -13.29
C SER A 169 3.16 -18.18 -14.13
N LEU A 170 2.00 -18.61 -13.65
CA LEU A 170 1.01 -19.31 -14.47
C LEU A 170 0.28 -18.26 -15.30
N ALA A 171 0.66 -18.16 -16.58
CA ALA A 171 -0.12 -17.46 -17.58
C ALA A 171 -1.49 -18.15 -17.72
N ALA A 172 -2.56 -17.44 -17.36
CA ALA A 172 -3.91 -17.85 -17.69
C ALA A 172 -4.28 -17.21 -19.04
N VAL A 173 -4.17 -18.00 -20.11
CA VAL A 173 -4.78 -17.70 -21.41
C VAL A 173 -6.28 -17.94 -21.27
N LEU A 174 -7.09 -16.89 -21.31
CA LEU A 174 -8.52 -17.01 -21.59
C LEU A 174 -8.80 -16.35 -22.95
N LEU A 175 -8.94 -17.19 -23.97
CA LEU A 175 -9.50 -16.80 -25.26
C LEU A 175 -11.01 -16.59 -25.08
N VAL A 176 -11.50 -15.38 -25.32
CA VAL A 176 -12.90 -15.15 -25.67
C VAL A 176 -12.92 -14.62 -27.10
N LYS A 177 -13.49 -15.43 -27.98
CA LYS A 177 -13.73 -15.13 -29.39
C LYS A 177 -15.16 -14.62 -29.48
N VAL A 178 -15.36 -13.43 -30.02
CA VAL A 178 -16.61 -13.03 -30.69
C VAL A 178 -16.21 -12.60 -32.10
#